data_AF-A0A1H4I411-F1
#
_entry.id   AF-A0A1H4I411-F1
#
_cell.length_a   1.000
_cell.length_b   1.000
_cell.length_c   1.000
_cell.angle_alpha   90.00
_cell.angle_beta   90.00
_cell.angle_gamma   90.00
#
_symmetry.space_group_name_H-M   'P 1'
#
loop_
_entity.id
_entity.type
_entity.pdbx_description
1 polymer ?
#
loop_
_entity_poly.entity_id
_entity_poly.type
_entity_poly.pdbx_seq_one_letter_code
_entity_poly.pdbx_strand_id
1 'polypeptide(L)'
;MLTPQLLKTRSRVAPIQEAETEQLEQYIDDAQVRIELYLPIPFPEEVDRQLMLAWVKLAEGLSLQDSEEYLASVARNYASESDGAWTYTRQAIAGKTTGNPDVDAILFLWVKKQQEGPDDGNITAYLL
;
A
#
# COMPACT_ATOMS: atom_id res chain seq x y z
N MET A 1 8.76 -12.81 3.20
CA MET A 1 9.21 -11.78 2.24
C MET A 1 8.37 -11.84 0.97
N LEU A 2 8.00 -10.68 0.40
CA LEU A 2 7.34 -10.58 -0.90
C LEU A 2 8.41 -10.67 -1.99
N THR A 3 8.22 -11.55 -2.98
CA THR A 3 9.13 -11.70 -4.13
C THR A 3 8.43 -11.31 -5.42
N PRO A 4 9.14 -10.96 -6.50
CA PRO A 4 8.54 -10.64 -7.80
C PRO A 4 7.58 -11.73 -8.30
N GLN A 5 7.99 -13.00 -8.19
CA GLN A 5 7.15 -14.14 -8.58
C GLN A 5 5.89 -14.25 -7.72
N LEU A 6 6.01 -14.00 -6.42
CA LEU A 6 4.86 -14.02 -5.50
C LEU A 6 3.91 -12.85 -5.76
N LEU A 7 4.44 -11.67 -6.09
CA LEU A 7 3.68 -10.49 -6.48
C LEU A 7 2.88 -10.76 -7.76
N LYS A 8 3.52 -11.31 -8.80
CA LYS A 8 2.84 -11.74 -10.03
C LYS A 8 1.75 -12.78 -9.77
N THR A 9 1.99 -13.72 -8.87
CA THR A 9 1.00 -14.76 -8.52
C THR A 9 -0.21 -14.18 -7.78
N ARG A 10 0.00 -13.15 -6.96
CA ARG A 10 -1.04 -12.55 -6.12
C ARG A 10 -1.80 -11.40 -6.78
N SER A 11 -1.18 -10.74 -7.75
CA SER A 11 -1.76 -9.63 -8.48
C SER A 11 -2.38 -10.10 -9.79
N ARG A 12 -3.39 -9.37 -10.26
CA ARG A 12 -3.92 -9.47 -11.64
C ARG A 12 -3.78 -8.15 -12.40
N VAL A 13 -3.04 -7.19 -11.85
CA VAL A 13 -2.84 -5.87 -12.42
C VAL A 13 -1.91 -5.99 -13.62
N ALA A 14 -2.34 -5.49 -14.79
CA ALA A 14 -1.60 -5.65 -16.04
C ALA A 14 -0.16 -5.10 -15.95
N PRO A 15 0.09 -3.88 -15.42
CA PRO A 15 1.45 -3.40 -15.17
C PRO A 15 2.33 -4.34 -14.34
N ILE A 16 1.79 -5.05 -13.35
CA ILE A 16 2.54 -6.05 -12.57
C ILE A 16 2.85 -7.31 -13.38
N GLN A 17 1.92 -7.75 -14.22
CA GLN A 17 2.12 -8.96 -15.03
C GLN A 17 3.17 -8.74 -16.13
N GLU A 18 3.18 -7.53 -16.69
CA GLU A 18 4.02 -7.14 -17.82
C GLU A 18 5.39 -6.59 -17.38
N ALA A 19 5.52 -6.10 -16.15
CA ALA A 19 6.78 -5.57 -15.63
C ALA A 19 7.91 -6.61 -15.56
N GLU A 20 9.12 -6.13 -15.79
CA GLU A 20 10.35 -6.89 -15.63
C GLU A 20 10.67 -7.11 -14.15
N THR A 21 11.52 -8.11 -13.87
CA THR A 21 11.85 -8.50 -12.48
C THR A 21 12.42 -7.34 -11.68
N GLU A 22 13.31 -6.54 -12.28
CA GLU A 22 13.93 -5.38 -11.64
C GLU A 22 12.91 -4.31 -11.24
N GLN A 23 11.92 -4.04 -12.09
CA GLN A 23 10.83 -3.10 -11.81
C GLN A 23 9.94 -3.60 -10.67
N LEU A 24 9.66 -4.91 -10.65
CA LEU A 24 8.89 -5.53 -9.58
C LEU A 24 9.63 -5.46 -8.24
N GLU A 25 10.94 -5.68 -8.24
CA GLU A 25 11.78 -5.51 -7.04
C GLU A 25 11.70 -4.07 -6.54
N GLN A 26 11.82 -3.09 -7.43
CA GLN A 26 11.66 -1.68 -7.07
C GLN A 26 10.28 -1.38 -6.45
N TYR A 27 9.18 -1.84 -7.05
CA TYR A 27 7.84 -1.62 -6.48
C TYR A 27 7.67 -2.30 -5.12
N ILE A 28 8.27 -3.48 -4.94
CA ILE A 28 8.26 -4.21 -3.68
C ILE A 28 9.03 -3.40 -2.62
N ASP A 29 10.23 -2.94 -2.91
CA ASP A 29 11.08 -2.22 -1.98
C ASP A 29 10.48 -0.87 -1.60
N ASP A 30 10.01 -0.09 -2.58
CA ASP A 30 9.36 1.20 -2.33
C ASP A 30 8.08 1.04 -1.49
N ALA A 31 7.30 0.00 -1.76
CA ALA A 31 6.14 -0.33 -0.95
C ALA A 31 6.53 -0.71 0.49
N GLN A 32 7.59 -1.50 0.68
CA GLN A 32 8.08 -1.87 2.01
C GLN A 32 8.49 -0.64 2.81
N VAL A 33 9.29 0.26 2.22
CA VAL A 33 9.76 1.49 2.88
C VAL A 33 8.59 2.36 3.30
N ARG A 34 7.59 2.55 2.45
CA ARG A 34 6.40 3.35 2.79
C ARG A 34 5.60 2.73 3.94
N ILE A 35 5.45 1.41 3.94
CA ILE A 35 4.80 0.70 5.04
C ILE A 35 5.63 0.84 6.32
N GLU A 36 6.94 0.70 6.25
CA GLU A 36 7.84 0.85 7.40
C GLU A 36 7.73 2.24 8.04
N LEU A 37 7.66 3.31 7.23
CA LEU A 37 7.42 4.68 7.71
C LEU A 37 6.05 4.83 8.39
N TYR A 38 5.04 4.10 7.91
CA TYR A 38 3.72 4.06 8.51
C TYR A 38 3.74 3.33 9.86
N LEU A 39 4.41 2.18 9.95
CA LEU A 39 4.39 1.34 11.14
C LEU A 39 5.04 2.02 12.36
N PRO A 40 4.60 1.70 13.59
CA PRO A 40 5.24 2.16 14.82
C PRO A 40 6.43 1.28 15.23
N ILE A 41 6.71 0.20 14.48
CA ILE A 41 7.76 -0.78 14.74
C ILE A 41 8.53 -1.07 13.43
N PRO A 42 9.75 -1.63 13.50
CA PRO A 42 10.46 -2.09 12.30
C PRO A 42 9.65 -3.09 11.49
N PHE A 43 9.86 -3.12 10.18
CA PHE A 43 9.19 -4.07 9.31
C PHE A 43 9.57 -5.51 9.71
N PRO A 44 8.61 -6.41 9.96
CA PRO A 44 8.89 -7.74 10.49
C PRO A 44 9.51 -8.66 9.42
N GLU A 45 10.44 -9.54 9.84
CA GLU A 45 11.01 -10.57 8.96
C GLU A 45 9.95 -11.57 8.48
N GLU A 46 9.08 -11.99 9.40
CA GLU A 46 7.89 -12.81 9.12
C GLU A 46 6.65 -11.93 8.97
N VAL A 47 6.21 -11.77 7.72
CA VAL A 47 5.08 -10.92 7.36
C VAL A 47 3.79 -11.72 7.42
N ASP A 48 2.85 -11.33 8.30
CA ASP A 48 1.53 -11.95 8.35
C ASP A 48 0.66 -11.63 7.12
N ARG A 49 -0.51 -12.26 7.03
CA ARG A 49 -1.39 -12.15 5.86
C ARG A 49 -1.89 -10.72 5.61
N GLN A 50 -2.12 -9.94 6.66
CA GLN A 50 -2.68 -8.59 6.55
C GLN A 50 -1.60 -7.61 6.11
N LEU A 51 -0.40 -7.71 6.68
CA LEU A 51 0.74 -6.91 6.25
C LEU A 51 1.19 -7.30 4.82
N MET A 52 1.14 -8.58 4.48
CA MET A 52 1.40 -9.06 3.10
C MET A 52 0.38 -8.50 2.10
N LEU A 53 -0.90 -8.41 2.49
CA LEU A 53 -1.93 -7.81 1.64
C LEU A 53 -1.67 -6.31 1.42
N ALA A 54 -1.34 -5.57 2.47
CA ALA A 54 -0.96 -4.16 2.37
C ALA A 54 0.24 -3.96 1.44
N TRP A 55 1.26 -4.80 1.56
CA TRP A 55 2.46 -4.76 0.71
C TRP A 55 2.14 -4.99 -0.77
N VAL A 56 1.36 -6.03 -1.08
CA VAL A 56 0.93 -6.31 -2.46
C VAL A 56 0.08 -5.16 -3.01
N LYS A 57 -0.86 -4.63 -2.24
CA LYS A 57 -1.75 -3.55 -2.68
C LYS A 57 -1.01 -2.25 -2.95
N LEU A 58 -0.01 -1.95 -2.14
CA LEU A 58 0.80 -0.75 -2.35
C LEU A 58 1.70 -0.90 -3.58
N ALA A 59 2.32 -2.07 -3.78
CA ALA A 59 3.10 -2.35 -4.98
C ALA A 59 2.24 -2.29 -6.27
N GLU A 60 1.00 -2.82 -6.22
CA GLU A 60 0.03 -2.65 -7.31
C GLU A 60 -0.26 -1.18 -7.60
N GLY A 61 -0.51 -0.37 -6.57
CA GLY A 61 -0.76 1.07 -6.71
C GLY A 61 0.42 1.81 -7.35
N LEU A 62 1.66 1.49 -6.95
CA LEU A 62 2.87 2.07 -7.53
C LEU A 62 3.02 1.72 -9.00
N SER A 63 2.78 0.46 -9.38
CA SER A 63 2.85 0.03 -10.78
C SER A 63 1.80 0.72 -11.67
N LEU A 64 0.63 1.04 -11.12
CA LEU A 64 -0.40 1.77 -11.86
C LEU A 64 -0.02 3.23 -12.08
N GLN A 65 0.65 3.84 -11.10
CA GLN A 65 1.17 5.22 -11.21
C GLN A 65 2.34 5.31 -12.21
N ASP A 66 3.11 4.24 -12.38
CA ASP A 66 4.21 4.19 -13.35
C ASP A 66 3.75 3.78 -14.76
N SER A 67 2.48 3.40 -14.94
CA SER A 67 1.96 2.99 -16.24
C SER A 67 1.99 4.13 -17.27
N GLU A 68 2.31 3.81 -18.53
CA GLU A 68 2.36 4.79 -19.62
C GLU A 68 1.02 5.52 -19.79
N GLU A 69 -0.12 4.85 -19.60
CA GLU A 69 -1.43 5.50 -19.66
C GLU A 69 -1.57 6.57 -18.58
N TYR A 70 -1.15 6.28 -17.34
CA TYR A 70 -1.19 7.25 -16.25
C TYR A 70 -0.24 8.42 -16.51
N LEU A 71 1.01 8.14 -16.87
CA LEU A 71 2.01 9.17 -17.18
C LEU A 71 1.59 10.04 -18.38
N ALA A 72 0.99 9.45 -19.42
CA ALA A 72 0.42 10.19 -20.54
C ALA A 72 -0.79 11.04 -20.13
N SER A 73 -1.63 10.56 -19.20
CA SER A 73 -2.77 11.32 -18.68
C SER A 73 -2.34 12.53 -17.85
N VAL A 74 -1.27 12.37 -17.05
CA VAL A 74 -0.63 13.45 -16.28
C VAL A 74 0.01 14.46 -17.22
N ALA A 75 0.80 13.99 -18.20
CA ALA A 75 1.46 14.85 -19.17
C ALA A 75 0.48 15.65 -20.06
N ARG A 76 -0.71 15.10 -20.31
CA ARG A 76 -1.81 15.78 -21.02
C ARG A 76 -2.67 16.67 -20.11
N ASN A 77 -2.29 16.85 -18.85
CA ASN A 77 -3.03 17.62 -17.83
C ASN A 77 -4.46 17.13 -17.54
N TYR A 78 -4.84 15.92 -17.97
CA TYR A 78 -6.17 15.36 -17.65
C TYR A 78 -6.28 14.92 -16.18
N ALA A 79 -5.17 14.57 -15.53
CA ALA A 79 -5.09 14.23 -14.11
C ALA A 79 -4.67 15.42 -13.22
N SER A 80 -4.46 16.61 -13.81
CA SER A 80 -3.71 17.73 -13.21
C SER A 80 -4.40 18.44 -12.04
N GLU A 81 -5.70 18.24 -11.80
CA GLU A 81 -6.41 19.02 -10.77
C GLU A 81 -6.83 18.21 -9.54
N SER A 82 -6.64 16.87 -9.48
CA SER A 82 -7.25 16.09 -8.40
C SER A 82 -6.42 15.00 -7.71
N ASP A 83 -5.35 14.44 -8.30
CA ASP A 83 -4.80 13.17 -7.77
C ASP A 83 -3.34 13.17 -7.32
N GLY A 84 -2.58 14.25 -7.57
CA GLY A 84 -1.17 14.36 -7.16
C GLY A 84 -0.91 15.25 -5.95
N ALA A 85 -1.90 16.05 -5.54
CA ALA A 85 -1.74 16.99 -4.44
C ALA A 85 -2.25 16.34 -3.16
N TRP A 86 -1.38 15.59 -2.46
CA TRP A 86 -1.51 15.20 -1.05
C TRP A 86 -2.93 15.35 -0.52
N THR A 87 -3.84 14.54 -1.07
CA THR A 87 -5.26 14.71 -0.74
C THR A 87 -5.32 14.48 0.75
N TYR A 88 -5.99 15.38 1.48
CA TYR A 88 -6.31 15.27 2.90
C TYR A 88 -7.25 14.06 3.12
N THR A 89 -6.85 12.89 2.64
CA THR A 89 -7.39 11.59 2.98
C THR A 89 -7.31 11.54 4.50
N ARG A 90 -8.45 11.24 5.14
CA ARG A 90 -8.50 11.08 6.60
C ARG A 90 -7.39 10.11 6.96
N GLN A 91 -6.33 10.65 7.56
CA GLN A 91 -5.18 9.85 7.93
C GLN A 91 -5.70 8.84 8.95
N ALA A 92 -5.60 7.56 8.63
CA ALA A 92 -6.07 6.52 9.55
C ALA A 92 -5.26 6.57 10.87
N ILE A 93 -4.02 7.08 10.81
CA ILE A 93 -3.21 7.51 11.97
C ILE A 93 -2.76 8.94 11.72
N ALA A 94 -3.06 9.86 12.65
CA ALA A 94 -2.69 11.28 12.51
C ALA A 94 -1.18 11.45 12.22
N GLY A 95 -0.87 12.17 11.13
CA GLY A 95 0.48 12.41 10.65
C GLY A 95 1.11 11.30 9.81
N LYS A 96 0.45 10.16 9.60
CA LYS A 96 1.00 9.02 8.84
C LYS A 96 0.12 8.60 7.66
N THR A 97 0.74 8.42 6.50
CA THR A 97 0.09 7.91 5.28
C THR A 97 1.10 7.24 4.37
N THR A 98 0.67 6.20 3.65
CA THR A 98 1.41 5.57 2.56
C THR A 98 1.17 6.23 1.20
N GLY A 99 0.25 7.21 1.14
CA GLY A 99 -0.28 7.78 -0.09
C GLY A 99 -1.34 6.92 -0.78
N ASN A 100 -1.73 5.79 -0.18
CA ASN A 100 -2.82 4.94 -0.64
C ASN A 100 -3.83 4.71 0.52
N PRO A 101 -5.06 5.24 0.44
CA PRO A 101 -6.02 5.20 1.55
C PRO A 101 -6.47 3.78 1.91
N ASP A 102 -6.56 2.87 0.94
CA ASP A 102 -6.92 1.48 1.20
C ASP A 102 -5.83 0.76 1.99
N VAL A 103 -4.56 1.02 1.65
CA VAL A 103 -3.41 0.49 2.37
C VAL A 103 -3.35 1.07 3.78
N ASP A 104 -3.58 2.39 3.93
CA ASP A 104 -3.61 3.05 5.24
C ASP A 104 -4.69 2.45 6.16
N ALA A 105 -5.86 2.09 5.63
CA ALA A 105 -6.92 1.44 6.40
C ALA A 105 -6.51 0.02 6.86
N ILE A 106 -5.87 -0.76 5.99
CA ILE A 106 -5.38 -2.10 6.33
C ILE A 106 -4.32 -2.02 7.44
N LEU A 107 -3.38 -1.09 7.31
CA LEU A 107 -2.30 -0.91 8.28
C LEU A 107 -2.81 -0.37 9.61
N PHE A 108 -3.80 0.54 9.60
CA PHE A 108 -4.45 1.01 10.84
C PHE A 108 -5.06 -0.14 11.64
N LEU A 109 -5.85 -0.99 10.98
CA LEU A 109 -6.46 -2.15 11.63
C LEU A 109 -5.40 -3.13 12.15
N TRP A 110 -4.30 -3.28 11.41
CA TRP A 110 -3.19 -4.12 11.82
C TRP A 110 -2.52 -3.57 13.09
N VAL A 111 -2.19 -2.27 13.11
CA VAL A 111 -1.60 -1.60 14.28
C VAL A 111 -2.52 -1.71 15.49
N LYS A 112 -3.82 -1.46 15.31
CA LYS A 112 -4.82 -1.58 16.38
C LYS A 112 -4.82 -2.99 16.99
N LYS A 113 -4.83 -4.02 16.15
CA LYS A 113 -4.79 -5.42 16.60
C LYS A 113 -3.52 -5.76 17.39
N GLN A 114 -2.37 -5.20 17.00
CA GLN A 114 -1.11 -5.40 17.74
C GLN A 114 -1.11 -4.70 19.10
N GLN A 115 -1.85 -3.59 19.24
CA GLN A 115 -1.96 -2.84 20.49
C GLN A 115 -2.99 -3.44 21.47
N GLU A 116 -4.08 -4.03 20.97
CA GLU A 116 -5.18 -4.52 21.80
C GLU A 116 -5.02 -5.98 22.28
N GLY A 117 -3.96 -6.70 21.86
CA GLY A 117 -3.70 -8.07 22.29
C GLY A 117 -4.70 -9.10 21.74
N PRO A 118 -4.50 -10.41 21.98
CA PRO A 118 -5.28 -11.49 21.34
C PRO A 118 -6.75 -11.58 21.79
N ASP A 119 -7.14 -10.87 22.85
CA ASP A 119 -8.34 -11.20 23.63
C ASP A 119 -9.55 -10.27 23.45
N ASP A 120 -9.48 -9.20 22.65
CA ASP A 120 -10.66 -8.36 22.42
C ASP A 120 -11.26 -8.56 21.02
N GLY A 121 -12.05 -9.63 20.90
CA GLY A 121 -12.90 -9.94 19.75
C GLY A 121 -14.06 -8.96 19.52
N ASN A 122 -13.92 -7.70 19.91
CA ASN A 122 -14.90 -6.65 19.68
C ASN A 122 -14.31 -5.55 18.79
N ILE A 123 -14.44 -5.77 17.48
CA ILE A 123 -14.36 -4.69 16.50
C ILE A 123 -15.57 -3.78 16.77
N THR A 124 -15.40 -2.82 17.68
CA THR A 124 -16.34 -1.70 17.82
C THR A 124 -16.24 -0.90 16.52
N ALA A 125 -17.18 -1.15 15.60
CA ALA A 125 -17.34 -0.40 14.37
C ALA A 125 -17.69 1.05 14.75
N TYR A 126 -16.70 1.93 14.76
CA TYR A 126 -16.94 3.36 14.85
C TYR A 126 -17.34 3.87 13.48
N LEU A 127 -18.65 3.95 13.25
CA LEU A 127 -19.26 4.85 12.29
C LEU A 127 -19.00 6.29 12.75
N LEU A 128 -18.21 7.06 11.99
CA LEU A 128 -18.25 8.53 11.96
C LEU A 128 -17.84 9.07 10.58
#